data_AF-A0A3M9YRK0-F1
#
_entry.id   AF-A0A3M9YRK0-F1
#
_cell.length_a   1.000
_cell.length_b   1.000
_cell.length_c   1.000
_cell.angle_alpha   90.00
_cell.angle_beta   90.00
_cell.angle_gamma   90.00
#
_symmetry.space_group_name_H-M   'P 1'
#
loop_
_entity.id
_entity.type
_entity.pdbx_description
1 polymer ?
#
loop_
_entity_poly.entity_id
_entity_poly.type
_entity_poly.pdbx_seq_one_letter_code
_entity_poly.pdbx_strand_id
1 'polypeptide(L)'
;MTDLAFHVRQFVPDCQDGEELEQRKALLTAREYAAMLRGRTDSAIATNHAIDAHECAGAYCYADVPVARLKIAVGYCRAMVQAAFLADHLEREAAYHV
;
A
#
# COMPACT_ATOMS: atom_id res chain seq x y z
N MET A 1 -7.51 -11.64 -12.95
CA MET A 1 -7.37 -10.43 -12.12
C MET A 1 -8.73 -9.76 -12.10
N THR A 2 -9.34 -9.63 -10.92
CA THR A 2 -10.62 -8.94 -10.72
C THR A 2 -10.46 -7.47 -11.14
N ASP A 3 -11.49 -6.87 -11.74
CA ASP A 3 -11.44 -5.48 -12.16
C ASP A 3 -11.40 -4.56 -10.92
N LEU A 4 -10.22 -4.03 -10.59
CA LEU A 4 -10.07 -3.11 -9.46
C LEU A 4 -10.96 -1.87 -9.61
N ALA A 5 -11.29 -1.45 -10.84
CA ALA A 5 -12.20 -0.34 -11.05
C ALA A 5 -13.62 -0.67 -10.58
N PHE A 6 -14.09 -1.89 -10.84
CA PHE A 6 -15.36 -2.38 -10.30
C PHE A 6 -15.37 -2.34 -8.77
N HIS A 7 -14.31 -2.83 -8.11
CA HIS A 7 -14.22 -2.80 -6.65
C HIS A 7 -14.18 -1.38 -6.09
N VAL A 8 -13.47 -0.44 -6.72
CA VAL A 8 -13.49 0.97 -6.30
C VAL A 8 -14.91 1.52 -6.40
N ARG A 9 -15.60 1.33 -7.53
CA ARG A 9 -16.95 1.86 -7.76
C ARG A 9 -18.03 1.21 -6.90
N GLN A 10 -17.81 -0.02 -6.42
CA GLN A 10 -18.71 -0.66 -5.45
C GLN A 10 -18.79 0.11 -4.12
N PHE A 11 -17.69 0.75 -3.70
CA PHE A 11 -17.61 1.50 -2.44
C PHE A 11 -17.57 3.02 -2.64
N VAL A 12 -17.21 3.50 -3.83
CA VAL A 12 -17.18 4.91 -4.22
C VAL A 12 -17.89 5.05 -5.57
N PRO A 13 -19.24 5.05 -5.61
CA PRO A 13 -20.00 5.01 -6.86
C PRO A 13 -19.72 6.18 -7.80
N ASP A 14 -19.45 7.36 -7.23
CA ASP A 14 -19.17 8.59 -7.97
C ASP A 14 -17.69 8.79 -8.33
N CYS A 15 -16.85 7.76 -8.11
CA CYS A 15 -15.43 7.83 -8.43
C CYS A 15 -15.22 8.16 -9.91
N GLN A 16 -14.56 9.28 -10.16
CA GLN A 16 -14.31 9.74 -11.52
C GLN A 16 -13.23 8.89 -12.20
N ASP A 17 -13.41 8.68 -13.50
CA ASP A 17 -12.37 8.09 -14.34
C ASP A 17 -11.12 8.99 -14.38
N GLY A 18 -9.98 8.37 -14.73
CA GLY A 18 -8.70 9.06 -14.79
C GLY A 18 -8.00 9.07 -13.43
N GLU A 19 -7.58 10.24 -12.97
CA GLU A 19 -6.58 10.33 -11.92
C GLU A 19 -7.08 9.82 -10.56
N GLU A 20 -8.33 10.10 -10.20
CA GLU A 20 -8.92 9.61 -8.95
C GLU A 20 -8.94 8.08 -8.91
N LEU A 21 -9.51 7.46 -9.95
CA LEU A 21 -9.60 6.01 -10.08
C LEU A 21 -8.22 5.35 -10.02
N GLU A 22 -7.22 5.92 -10.70
CA GLU A 22 -5.85 5.39 -10.66
C GLU A 22 -5.22 5.47 -9.27
N GLN A 23 -5.44 6.57 -8.51
CA GLN A 23 -4.94 6.63 -7.14
C GLN A 23 -5.65 5.62 -6.22
N ARG A 24 -6.98 5.46 -6.34
CA ARG A 24 -7.73 4.50 -5.52
C ARG A 24 -7.33 3.05 -5.83
N LYS A 25 -7.14 2.71 -7.10
CA LYS A 25 -6.58 1.41 -7.51
C LYS A 25 -5.19 1.19 -6.93
N ALA A 26 -4.32 2.20 -6.98
CA ALA A 26 -2.98 2.11 -6.40
C ALA A 26 -3.01 1.88 -4.88
N LEU A 27 -3.94 2.53 -4.15
CA LEU A 27 -4.14 2.28 -2.72
C LEU A 27 -4.61 0.85 -2.45
N LEU A 28 -5.56 0.32 -3.24
CA LEU A 28 -5.98 -1.08 -3.09
C LEU A 28 -4.84 -2.06 -3.31
N THR A 29 -4.08 -1.89 -4.39
CA THR A 29 -2.89 -2.69 -4.66
C THR A 29 -1.86 -2.58 -3.53
N ALA A 30 -1.62 -1.36 -3.02
CA ALA A 30 -0.70 -1.16 -1.91
C ALA A 30 -1.17 -1.88 -0.64
N ARG A 31 -2.47 -1.83 -0.33
CA ARG A 31 -3.06 -2.52 0.82
C ARG A 31 -2.87 -4.03 0.75
N GLU A 32 -3.14 -4.63 -0.40
CA GLU A 32 -2.97 -6.07 -0.64
C GLU A 32 -1.50 -6.48 -0.57
N TYR A 33 -0.63 -5.72 -1.23
CA TYR A 33 0.81 -5.98 -1.23
C TYR A 33 1.42 -5.87 0.17
N ALA A 34 1.01 -4.86 0.94
CA ALA A 34 1.42 -4.67 2.32
C ALA A 34 0.94 -5.82 3.23
N ALA A 35 -0.30 -6.30 3.05
CA ALA A 35 -0.79 -7.48 3.76
C ALA A 35 0.02 -8.74 3.43
N MET A 36 0.40 -8.91 2.16
CA MET A 36 1.25 -10.03 1.73
C MET A 36 2.66 -9.93 2.32
N LEU A 37 3.27 -8.75 2.36
CA LEU A 37 4.60 -8.52 2.92
C LEU A 37 4.66 -8.94 4.40
N ARG A 38 3.65 -8.59 5.19
CA ARG A 38 3.55 -8.98 6.61
C ARG A 38 3.60 -10.49 6.83
N GLY A 39 3.19 -11.30 5.86
CA GLY A 39 3.24 -12.76 5.92
C GLY A 39 4.51 -13.39 5.37
N ARG A 40 5.49 -12.59 4.91
CA ARG A 40 6.67 -13.07 4.15
C ARG A 40 8.02 -12.59 4.69
N THR A 41 8.03 -11.68 5.67
CA THR A 41 9.24 -11.15 6.28
C THR A 41 9.28 -11.52 7.75
N ASP A 42 10.45 -11.89 8.24
CA ASP A 42 10.72 -12.07 9.67
C ASP A 42 11.29 -10.79 10.31
N SER A 43 11.54 -9.75 9.50
CA SER A 43 12.02 -8.45 9.98
C SER A 43 10.89 -7.70 10.68
N ALA A 44 11.14 -7.33 11.93
CA ALA A 44 10.22 -6.50 12.70
C ALA A 44 10.05 -5.11 12.09
N ILE A 45 11.13 -4.53 11.56
CA ILE A 45 11.11 -3.22 10.90
C ILE A 45 10.31 -3.30 9.60
N ALA A 46 10.56 -4.32 8.77
CA ALA A 46 9.81 -4.52 7.53
C ALA A 46 8.31 -4.77 7.81
N THR A 47 8.01 -5.54 8.84
CA THR A 47 6.63 -5.79 9.29
C THR A 47 5.93 -4.50 9.69
N ASN A 48 6.59 -3.63 10.47
CA ASN A 48 6.00 -2.36 10.89
C ASN A 48 5.71 -1.44 9.70
N HIS A 49 6.65 -1.29 8.76
CA HIS A 49 6.41 -0.52 7.55
C HIS A 49 5.28 -1.09 6.67
N ALA A 50 5.17 -2.42 6.61
CA ALA A 50 4.06 -3.06 5.91
C ALA A 50 2.71 -2.83 6.64
N ILE A 51 2.69 -2.78 7.98
CA ILE A 51 1.49 -2.39 8.74
C ILE A 51 1.10 -0.94 8.42
N ASP A 52 2.04 -0.01 8.51
CA ASP A 52 1.82 1.41 8.22
C ASP A 52 1.25 1.64 6.82
N ALA A 53 1.81 0.96 5.81
CA ALA A 53 1.30 1.02 4.44
C ALA A 53 -0.12 0.45 4.33
N HIS A 54 -0.41 -0.68 4.99
CA HIS A 54 -1.72 -1.32 4.98
C HIS A 54 -2.79 -0.44 5.63
N GLU A 55 -2.49 0.15 6.78
CA GLU A 55 -3.40 1.02 7.52
C GLU A 55 -3.69 2.31 6.76
N CYS A 56 -2.65 2.98 6.23
CA CYS A 56 -2.82 4.17 5.41
C CYS A 56 -3.65 3.87 4.16
N ALA A 57 -3.33 2.81 3.43
CA ALA A 57 -4.09 2.43 2.25
C ALA A 57 -5.55 2.10 2.58
N GLY A 58 -5.81 1.41 3.69
CA GLY A 58 -7.15 1.11 4.18
C GLY A 58 -7.95 2.35 4.60
N ALA A 59 -7.28 3.36 5.16
CA ALA A 59 -7.90 4.63 5.54
C ALA A 59 -8.34 5.47 4.33
N TYR A 60 -7.59 5.41 3.22
CA TYR A 60 -7.80 6.32 2.08
C TYR A 60 -8.43 5.69 0.84
N CYS A 61 -8.42 4.36 0.66
CA CYS A 61 -8.89 3.73 -0.58
C CYS A 61 -10.36 4.07 -0.92
N TYR A 62 -11.19 4.25 0.10
CA TYR A 62 -12.61 4.61 -0.04
C TYR A 62 -12.99 5.91 0.68
N ALA A 63 -12.01 6.71 1.10
CA ALA A 63 -12.31 7.97 1.78
C ALA A 63 -12.88 9.01 0.80
N ASP A 64 -13.76 9.86 1.32
CA ASP A 64 -14.21 11.08 0.65
C ASP A 64 -13.18 12.19 0.89
N VAL A 65 -12.16 12.22 0.02
CA VAL A 65 -11.07 13.19 0.08
C VAL A 65 -10.67 13.64 -1.33
N PRO A 66 -10.13 14.86 -1.48
CA PRO A 66 -9.63 15.33 -2.77
C PRO A 66 -8.52 14.43 -3.33
N VAL A 67 -8.40 14.35 -4.65
CA VAL A 67 -7.36 13.56 -5.36
C VAL A 67 -5.95 13.90 -4.88
N ALA A 68 -5.68 15.16 -4.53
CA ALA A 68 -4.39 15.57 -3.97
C ALA A 68 -4.02 14.81 -2.67
N ARG A 69 -5.01 14.50 -1.81
CA ARG A 69 -4.80 13.68 -0.61
C ARG A 69 -4.55 12.23 -0.96
N LEU A 70 -5.27 11.68 -1.94
CA LEU A 70 -5.04 10.32 -2.43
C LEU A 70 -3.61 10.15 -2.97
N LYS A 71 -3.09 11.13 -3.72
CA LYS A 71 -1.70 11.12 -4.21
C LYS A 71 -0.67 11.06 -3.07
N ILE A 72 -0.88 11.85 -2.02
CA ILE A 72 -0.01 11.83 -0.84
C ILE A 72 -0.06 10.46 -0.17
N ALA A 73 -1.25 9.89 0.00
CA ALA A 73 -1.42 8.55 0.57
C ALA A 73 -0.72 7.47 -0.27
N VAL A 74 -0.85 7.51 -1.59
CA VAL A 74 -0.14 6.60 -2.51
C VAL A 74 1.37 6.77 -2.39
N GLY A 75 1.87 8.01 -2.35
CA GLY A 75 3.29 8.30 -2.16
C GLY A 75 3.84 7.73 -0.85
N TYR A 76 3.10 7.93 0.25
CA TYR A 76 3.42 7.35 1.55
C TYR A 76 3.46 5.81 1.50
N CYS A 77 2.44 5.18 0.94
CA CYS A 77 2.37 3.72 0.83
C CYS A 77 3.55 3.16 0.02
N ARG A 78 3.93 3.82 -1.08
CA ARG A 78 5.11 3.42 -1.88
C ARG A 78 6.40 3.51 -1.06
N ALA A 79 6.59 4.60 -0.31
CA ALA A 79 7.77 4.78 0.52
C ALA A 79 7.87 3.71 1.62
N MET A 80 6.76 3.41 2.30
CA MET A 80 6.72 2.37 3.33
C MET A 80 6.98 0.97 2.76
N VAL A 81 6.39 0.64 1.60
CA VAL A 81 6.65 -0.64 0.94
C VAL A 81 8.12 -0.78 0.53
N GLN A 82 8.74 0.29 0.02
CA GLN A 82 10.18 0.30 -0.31
C GLN A 82 11.04 0.15 0.94
N ALA A 83 10.72 0.87 2.02
CA ALA A 83 11.40 0.75 3.29
C ALA A 83 11.31 -0.66 3.87
N ALA A 84 10.13 -1.30 3.76
CA ALA A 84 9.93 -2.67 4.18
C ALA A 84 10.83 -3.66 3.43
N PHE A 85 10.90 -3.52 2.10
CA PHE A 85 11.78 -4.36 1.27
C PHE A 85 13.26 -4.18 1.64
N LEU A 86 13.71 -2.94 1.83
CA LEU A 86 15.09 -2.66 2.20
C LEU A 86 15.43 -3.18 3.60
N ALA A 87 14.53 -3.04 4.57
CA ALA A 87 14.74 -3.56 5.93
C ALA A 87 14.90 -5.07 5.95
N ASP A 88 14.00 -5.81 5.27
CA ASP A 88 14.10 -7.27 5.14
C ASP A 88 15.39 -7.70 4.44
N HIS A 89 15.79 -6.99 3.39
CA HIS A 89 17.03 -7.28 2.68
C HIS A 89 18.27 -7.08 3.56
N LEU A 90 18.37 -5.95 4.25
CA LEU A 90 19.51 -5.64 5.13
C LEU A 90 19.62 -6.62 6.31
N GLU A 91 18.51 -7.03 6.91
CA GLU A 91 18.52 -8.03 7.99
C GLU A 91 18.98 -9.40 7.48
N ARG A 92 18.55 -9.82 6.28
CA ARG A 92 19.04 -11.06 5.67
C ARG A 92 20.52 -11.00 5.38
N GLU A 93 21.02 -9.92 4.79
CA GLU A 93 22.45 -9.75 4.55
C GLU A 93 23.26 -9.81 5.85
N ALA A 94 22.79 -9.13 6.91
CA ALA A 94 23.42 -9.20 8.23
C ALA A 94 23.48 -10.63 8.77
N ALA A 95 22.42 -11.44 8.57
CA ALA A 95 22.37 -12.83 9.00
C ALA A 95 23.33 -13.76 8.22
N TYR A 96 23.70 -13.43 6.98
CA TYR A 96 24.66 -14.20 6.18
C TYR A 96 26.14 -13.90 6.52
N HIS A 97 26.40 -12.79 7.22
CA HIS A 97 27.75 -12.34 7.58
C HIS A 97 28.15 -12.66 9.02
N VAL A 98 27.39 -13.52 9.70
CA VAL A 98 27.66 -14.09 11.04
C VAL A 98 27.90 -15.59 10.91
#